data_AF-A0A2S6GEV5-F1
#
_entry.id   AF-A0A2S6GEV5-F1
#
_cell.length_a   1.000
_cell.length_b   1.000
_cell.length_c   1.000
_cell.angle_alpha   90.00
_cell.angle_beta   90.00
_cell.angle_gamma   90.00
#
_symmetry.space_group_name_H-M   'P 1'
#
loop_
_entity.id
_entity.type
_entity.pdbx_description
1 polymer ?
#
loop_
_entity_poly.entity_id
_entity_poly.type
_entity_poly.pdbx_seq_one_letter_code
_entity_poly.pdbx_strand_id
1 'polypeptide(L)'
;MTDIHDLPVSRWGHMSAEGTVVEVRVVCAHHFGLGVQLTTNGAYGHIDVPRVSDGRVTTEDLIDHIGQIRRALVLMVDPGRQPKLTIRRSDVPETS
;
A
#
# COMPACT_ATOMS: atom_id res chain seq x y z
N MET A 1 3.83 -20.45 -7.32
CA MET A 1 3.91 -19.01 -7.03
C MET A 1 2.47 -18.54 -6.96
N THR A 2 1.94 -18.31 -5.76
CA THR A 2 0.50 -18.05 -5.55
C THR A 2 0.19 -16.62 -5.96
N ASP A 3 -0.85 -16.42 -6.76
CA ASP A 3 -1.34 -15.10 -7.13
C ASP A 3 -1.81 -14.36 -5.87
N ILE A 4 -1.37 -13.11 -5.72
CA ILE A 4 -1.71 -12.25 -4.60
C ILE A 4 -3.22 -11.97 -4.53
N HIS A 5 -3.89 -12.04 -5.68
CA HIS A 5 -5.34 -11.85 -5.82
C HIS A 5 -6.15 -13.02 -5.26
N ASP A 6 -5.53 -14.19 -5.07
CA ASP A 6 -6.16 -15.41 -4.53
C ASP A 6 -5.93 -15.59 -3.01
N LEU A 7 -5.34 -14.61 -2.34
CA LEU A 7 -5.03 -14.75 -0.92
C LEU A 7 -6.30 -14.70 -0.06
N PRO A 8 -6.42 -15.60 0.94
CA PRO A 8 -7.59 -15.65 1.80
C PRO A 8 -7.72 -14.36 2.61
N VAL A 9 -8.94 -13.83 2.71
CA VAL A 9 -9.32 -12.60 3.44
C VAL A 9 -8.76 -12.56 4.88
N SER A 10 -8.54 -13.71 5.50
CA SER A 10 -7.86 -13.85 6.81
C SER A 10 -6.47 -13.20 6.88
N ARG A 11 -5.79 -12.98 5.74
CA ARG A 11 -4.50 -12.27 5.68
C ARG A 11 -4.65 -10.76 5.53
N TRP A 12 -5.87 -10.24 5.37
CA TRP A 12 -6.13 -8.81 5.15
C TRP A 12 -6.41 -8.04 6.44
N GLY A 13 -6.34 -8.68 7.62
CA GLY A 13 -7.04 -8.19 8.81
C GLY A 13 -6.22 -7.80 10.04
N HIS A 14 -4.87 -7.84 10.03
CA HIS A 14 -4.07 -7.39 11.18
C HIS A 14 -3.32 -6.09 10.90
N MET A 15 -3.96 -5.13 10.25
CA MET A 15 -3.35 -3.82 10.02
C MET A 15 -3.24 -2.99 11.30
N SER A 16 -2.22 -2.15 11.37
CA SER A 16 -2.14 -1.07 12.35
C SER A 16 -3.34 -0.12 12.20
N ALA A 17 -3.74 0.54 13.29
CA ALA A 17 -4.88 1.46 13.29
C ALA A 17 -4.75 2.57 12.23
N GLU A 18 -5.88 3.10 11.77
CA GLU A 18 -5.92 4.27 10.90
C GLU A 18 -5.07 5.42 11.45
N GLY A 19 -4.42 6.17 10.57
CA GLY A 19 -3.48 7.23 10.94
C GLY A 19 -2.08 6.74 11.31
N THR A 20 -1.84 5.43 11.35
CA THR A 20 -0.49 4.88 11.61
C THR A 20 0.37 4.90 10.34
N VAL A 21 1.65 5.23 10.49
CA VAL A 21 2.64 5.04 9.42
C VAL A 21 3.27 3.66 9.53
N VAL A 22 3.25 2.90 8.45
CA VAL A 22 3.79 1.54 8.36
C VAL A 22 4.81 1.43 7.22
N GLU A 23 5.71 0.46 7.31
CA GLU A 23 6.60 0.11 6.20
C GLU A 23 5.97 -0.98 5.33
N VAL A 24 5.89 -0.70 4.03
CA VAL A 24 5.33 -1.62 3.04
C VAL A 24 6.30 -1.87 1.91
N ARG A 25 6.31 -3.09 1.39
CA ARG A 25 6.95 -3.44 0.12
C ARG A 25 5.91 -3.37 -0.98
N VAL A 26 6.22 -2.69 -2.07
CA VAL A 26 5.38 -2.72 -3.28
C VAL A 26 5.63 -4.04 -3.99
N VAL A 27 4.55 -4.78 -4.29
CA VAL A 27 4.62 -6.14 -4.83
C VAL A 27 4.07 -6.24 -6.24
N CYS A 28 3.16 -5.35 -6.62
CA CYS A 28 2.66 -5.22 -7.99
C CYS A 28 2.19 -3.80 -8.29
N ALA A 29 2.14 -3.47 -9.57
CA ALA A 29 1.58 -2.23 -10.09
C ALA A 29 0.46 -2.55 -11.10
N HIS A 30 -0.61 -1.77 -11.03
CA HIS A 30 -1.75 -1.84 -11.93
C HIS A 30 -2.14 -0.42 -12.36
N HIS A 31 -2.90 -0.30 -13.44
CA HIS A 31 -3.39 1.01 -13.92
C HIS A 31 -4.24 1.77 -12.87
N PHE A 32 -4.76 1.08 -11.85
CA PHE A 32 -5.57 1.66 -10.78
C PHE A 32 -4.80 1.85 -9.46
N GLY A 33 -3.54 1.42 -9.36
CA GLY A 33 -2.77 1.59 -8.13
C GLY A 33 -1.65 0.59 -7.91
N LEU A 34 -1.16 0.55 -6.67
CA LEU A 34 -0.12 -0.36 -6.21
C LEU A 34 -0.69 -1.37 -5.22
N GLY A 35 -0.36 -2.65 -5.43
CA GLY A 35 -0.50 -3.66 -4.40
C GLY A 35 0.73 -3.64 -3.50
N VAL A 36 0.53 -3.65 -2.19
CA VAL A 36 1.61 -3.60 -1.21
C VAL A 36 1.48 -4.69 -0.15
N GLN A 37 2.61 -5.08 0.43
CA GLN A 37 2.70 -5.98 1.57
C GLN A 37 3.31 -5.25 2.76
N LEU A 38 2.65 -5.29 3.92
CA LEU A 38 3.19 -4.81 5.18
C LEU A 38 4.36 -5.68 5.60
N THR A 39 5.49 -5.04 5.87
CA THR A 39 6.73 -5.75 6.23
C THR A 39 6.67 -6.38 7.62
N THR A 40 5.84 -5.85 8.52
CA THR A 40 5.75 -6.28 9.92
C THR A 40 5.00 -7.60 10.11
N ASN A 41 3.99 -7.88 9.30
CA ASN A 41 3.11 -9.03 9.48
C ASN A 41 2.71 -9.74 8.17
N GLY A 42 3.20 -9.27 7.03
CA GLY A 42 2.92 -9.85 5.72
C GLY A 42 1.50 -9.62 5.21
N ALA A 43 0.68 -8.80 5.88
CA ALA A 43 -0.64 -8.42 5.42
C ALA A 43 -0.56 -7.60 4.12
N TYR A 44 -1.62 -7.61 3.33
CA TYR A 44 -1.64 -6.91 2.04
C TYR A 44 -2.55 -5.69 2.05
N GLY A 45 -2.20 -4.68 1.26
CA GLY A 45 -2.91 -3.42 1.15
C GLY A 45 -2.86 -2.85 -0.26
N HIS A 46 -3.59 -1.76 -0.46
CA HIS A 46 -3.71 -1.09 -1.76
C HIS A 46 -3.46 0.42 -1.64
N ILE A 47 -2.76 0.98 -2.62
CA ILE A 47 -2.57 2.42 -2.79
C ILE A 47 -3.19 2.82 -4.12
N ASP A 48 -4.25 3.61 -4.10
CA ASP A 48 -4.87 4.12 -5.33
C ASP A 48 -3.92 5.12 -6.02
N VAL A 49 -3.96 5.26 -7.35
CA VAL A 49 -3.02 6.15 -8.11
C VAL A 49 -2.90 7.57 -7.52
N PRO A 50 -3.99 8.26 -7.11
CA PRO A 50 -3.88 9.61 -6.53
C PRO A 50 -3.19 9.66 -5.15
N ARG A 51 -2.90 8.50 -4.55
CA ARG A 51 -2.26 8.32 -3.25
C ARG A 51 -0.80 7.87 -3.37
N VAL A 52 -0.27 7.83 -4.60
CA VAL A 52 1.14 7.50 -4.88
C VAL A 52 2.02 8.77 -4.83
N SER A 53 1.55 9.87 -5.40
CA SER A 53 2.32 11.12 -5.52
C SER A 53 1.40 12.34 -5.44
N ASP A 54 1.99 13.50 -5.14
CA ASP A 54 1.31 14.81 -5.20
C ASP A 54 1.12 15.30 -6.65
N GLY A 55 1.86 14.72 -7.59
CA GLY A 55 1.78 15.02 -9.03
C GLY A 55 0.96 14.01 -9.83
N ARG A 56 0.91 14.20 -11.15
CA ARG A 56 0.41 13.16 -12.06
C ARG A 56 1.36 11.98 -12.06
N VAL A 57 0.79 10.78 -12.14
CA VAL A 57 1.51 9.51 -12.14
C VAL A 57 1.08 8.71 -13.37
N THR A 58 2.05 8.20 -14.12
CA THR A 58 1.84 7.27 -15.24
C THR A 58 1.93 5.83 -14.77
N THR A 59 1.52 4.87 -15.61
CA THR A 59 1.64 3.45 -15.26
C THR A 59 3.11 3.03 -15.17
N GLU A 60 3.97 3.59 -16.00
CA GLU A 60 5.42 3.38 -15.98
C GLU A 60 6.01 3.84 -14.63
N ASP A 61 5.61 5.01 -14.14
CA ASP A 61 6.02 5.49 -12.81
C ASP A 61 5.57 4.52 -11.70
N LEU A 62 4.39 3.90 -11.83
CA LEU A 62 3.91 2.89 -10.89
C LEU A 62 4.78 1.62 -10.89
N ILE A 63 5.23 1.18 -12.07
CA ILE A 63 6.06 -0.02 -12.22
C ILE A 63 7.41 0.18 -11.53
N ASP A 64 7.99 1.39 -11.61
CA ASP A 64 9.26 1.71 -10.95
C ASP A 64 9.21 1.53 -9.43
N HIS A 65 8.01 1.55 -8.83
CA HIS A 65 7.84 1.29 -7.41
C HIS A 65 7.97 -0.18 -7.02
N ILE A 66 7.81 -1.14 -7.93
CA ILE A 66 7.81 -2.57 -7.62
C ILE A 66 9.12 -3.00 -6.94
N GLY A 67 8.99 -3.72 -5.83
CA GLY A 67 10.10 -4.20 -5.00
C GLY A 67 10.61 -3.20 -3.97
N GLN A 68 10.25 -1.92 -4.08
CA GLN A 68 10.70 -0.88 -3.15
C GLN A 68 10.00 -1.01 -1.79
N ILE A 69 10.72 -0.68 -0.73
CA ILE A 69 10.16 -0.46 0.61
C ILE A 69 9.84 1.02 0.76
N ARG A 70 8.61 1.34 1.18
CA ARG A 70 8.10 2.71 1.36
C ARG A 70 7.42 2.83 2.72
N ARG A 71 7.48 4.04 3.30
CA ARG A 71 6.62 4.43 4.41
C ARG A 71 5.26 4.81 3.84
N ALA A 72 4.20 4.23 4.38
CA ALA A 72 2.83 4.46 3.97
C ALA A 72 1.96 4.82 5.18
N LEU A 73 1.08 5.80 5.03
CA LEU A 73 0.06 6.11 6.02
C LEU A 73 -1.16 5.20 5.77
N VAL A 74 -1.65 4.56 6.83
CA VAL A 74 -2.90 3.81 6.80
C VAL A 74 -4.07 4.79 6.82
N LEU A 75 -4.84 4.84 5.74
CA LEU A 75 -5.99 5.74 5.61
C LEU A 75 -7.29 5.12 6.12
N MET A 76 -7.50 3.83 5.84
CA MET A 76 -8.74 3.13 6.17
C MET A 76 -8.49 1.66 6.43
N VAL A 77 -9.11 1.12 7.49
CA VAL A 77 -9.08 -0.30 7.83
C VAL A 77 -10.50 -0.82 8.03
N ASP A 78 -11.03 -1.47 6.99
CA ASP A 78 -12.34 -2.13 7.04
C ASP A 78 -12.17 -3.65 7.23
N PRO A 79 -12.81 -4.26 8.24
CA PRO A 79 -12.78 -5.72 8.41
C PRO A 79 -13.25 -6.45 7.15
N GLY A 80 -12.43 -7.40 6.69
CA GLY A 80 -12.73 -8.22 5.51
C GLY A 80 -12.47 -7.53 4.16
N ARG A 81 -11.94 -6.31 4.15
CA ARG A 81 -11.53 -5.60 2.93
C ARG A 81 -10.02 -5.36 2.90
N GLN A 82 -9.50 -5.10 1.70
CA GLN A 82 -8.13 -4.67 1.57
C GLN A 82 -7.98 -3.25 2.10
N PRO A 83 -7.04 -3.01 3.03
CA PRO A 83 -6.79 -1.69 3.60
C PRO A 83 -6.32 -0.70 2.54
N LYS A 84 -6.67 0.57 2.75
CA LYS A 84 -6.27 1.69 1.88
C LYS A 84 -5.13 2.46 2.51
N LEU A 85 -4.08 2.68 1.73
CA LEU A 85 -2.88 3.39 2.16
C LEU A 85 -2.51 4.51 1.19
N THR A 86 -1.62 5.38 1.64
CA THR A 86 -0.99 6.42 0.82
C THR A 86 0.51 6.44 1.08
N ILE A 87 1.30 6.59 0.01
CA ILE A 87 2.74 6.89 0.08
C ILE A 87 3.01 8.33 -0.38
N ARG A 88 1.95 9.09 -0.67
CA ARG A 88 2.02 10.49 -1.07
C ARG A 88 2.71 11.30 0.02
N ARG A 89 3.73 12.07 -0.37
CA ARG A 89 4.59 12.81 0.57
C ARG A 89 3.79 13.77 1.45
N SER A 90 2.80 14.47 0.89
CA SER A 90 1.94 15.38 1.68
C SER A 90 1.12 14.71 2.77
N ASP A 91 0.86 13.40 2.67
CA ASP A 91 0.10 12.64 3.67
C ASP A 91 1.01 11.96 4.70
N VAL A 92 2.22 11.53 4.30
CA VAL A 92 3.11 10.75 5.16
C VAL A 92 4.04 11.69 5.95
N PRO A 93 3.92 11.78 7.29
CA PRO A 93 4.78 12.64 8.10
C PRO A 93 6.27 12.35 7.90
N GLU A 94 7.08 13.40 7.70
CA GLU A 94 8.53 13.28 7.72
C GLU A 94 8.99 12.84 9.12
N THR A 95 9.95 11.92 9.18
CA THR A 95 10.63 11.61 10.45
C THR A 95 11.45 12.83 10.83
N SER A 96 11.07 13.47 11.94
CA SER A 96 11.88 14.53 12.59
C SER A 96 13.22 14.00 13.06
#